data_AF-A0A5A7UNB1-F1
#
_entry.id   AF-A0A5A7UNB1-F1
#
_cell.length_a   1.000
_cell.length_b   1.000
_cell.length_c   1.000
_cell.angle_alpha   90.00
_cell.angle_beta   90.00
_cell.angle_gamma   90.00
#
_symmetry.space_group_name_H-M   'P 1'
#
loop_
_entity.id
_entity.type
_entity.pdbx_description
1 polymer ?
#
loop_
_entity_poly.entity_id
_entity_poly.type
_entity_poly.pdbx_seq_one_letter_code
_entity_poly.pdbx_strand_id
1 'polypeptide(L)'
;MAFWLWLERVGFRHVVFRLLRLPILLINELAEEALTALACIVSDHPPPPPSDEYNNNIPLTQNFMKKEISLQFLYANRHTAFEGVAKIRNEVCFRAMKDIMIQAISHRQISTAAAAVTAPPPPPSGVGDLQTQGYPVHEWEVREFFNTNYGDCIENFQMQEVEANEQALFARIVFKFPSTIDLILRGQPRMKFTINGKHIWARKFIPKQRSSPPPPPPSPPPSAVAPPTS
;
A
#
# COMPACT_ATOMS: atom_id res chain seq x y z
N MET A 1 1.52 -15.40 13.68
CA MET A 1 1.00 -16.79 13.60
C MET A 1 0.18 -17.23 14.81
N ALA A 2 0.69 -17.14 16.05
CA ALA A 2 -0.03 -17.64 17.23
C ALA A 2 -1.47 -17.10 17.38
N PHE A 3 -1.67 -15.81 17.08
CA PHE A 3 -3.00 -15.17 17.06
C PHE A 3 -3.99 -15.88 16.13
N TRP A 4 -3.64 -16.08 14.86
CA TRP A 4 -4.51 -16.72 13.87
C TRP A 4 -4.84 -18.17 14.20
N LEU A 5 -3.85 -18.93 14.69
CA LEU A 5 -4.05 -20.31 15.15
C LEU A 5 -4.98 -20.39 16.37
N TRP A 6 -4.90 -19.40 17.26
CA TRP A 6 -5.79 -19.33 18.41
C TRP A 6 -7.24 -19.09 17.99
N LEU A 7 -7.46 -18.19 17.04
CA LEU A 7 -8.79 -17.95 16.49
C LEU A 7 -9.40 -19.24 15.90
N GLU A 8 -8.62 -20.06 15.19
CA GLU A 8 -9.12 -21.36 14.71
C GLU A 8 -9.54 -22.30 15.85
N ARG A 9 -8.80 -22.32 16.96
CA ARG A 9 -9.14 -23.13 18.14
C ARG A 9 -10.40 -22.65 18.86
N VAL A 10 -10.68 -21.35 18.83
CA VAL A 10 -11.88 -20.76 19.44
C VAL A 10 -13.13 -21.00 18.58
N GLY A 11 -12.96 -21.30 17.30
CA GLY A 11 -14.07 -21.68 16.40
C GLY A 11 -14.10 -20.93 15.08
N PHE A 12 -13.20 -19.98 14.85
CA PHE A 12 -13.10 -19.27 13.58
C PHE A 12 -12.48 -20.18 12.52
N ARG A 13 -13.31 -20.85 11.73
CA ARG A 13 -12.83 -21.91 10.82
C ARG A 13 -12.00 -21.37 9.66
N HIS A 14 -10.98 -22.13 9.27
CA HIS A 14 -10.16 -21.93 8.08
C HIS A 14 -9.41 -20.59 8.00
N VAL A 15 -9.13 -19.95 9.14
CA VAL A 15 -8.40 -18.67 9.19
C VAL A 15 -6.99 -18.83 8.62
N VAL A 16 -6.25 -19.85 9.03
CA VAL A 16 -4.87 -20.08 8.56
C VAL A 16 -4.88 -20.50 7.09
N PHE A 17 -5.81 -21.36 6.69
CA PHE A 17 -5.96 -21.74 5.29
C PHE A 17 -6.25 -20.54 4.39
N ARG A 18 -7.14 -19.63 4.81
CA ARG A 18 -7.39 -18.38 4.08
C ARG A 18 -6.18 -17.47 4.07
N LEU A 19 -5.44 -17.37 5.18
CA LEU A 19 -4.25 -16.55 5.31
C LEU A 19 -3.16 -16.98 4.32
N LEU A 20 -2.95 -18.30 4.17
CA LEU A 20 -1.96 -18.87 3.25
C LEU A 20 -2.31 -18.70 1.78
N ARG A 21 -3.57 -18.36 1.46
CA ARG A 21 -4.02 -18.07 0.10
C ARG A 21 -3.91 -16.59 -0.28
N LEU A 22 -3.53 -15.73 0.67
CA LEU A 22 -3.39 -14.31 0.41
C LEU A 22 -2.04 -14.00 -0.28
N PRO A 23 -1.99 -12.97 -1.13
CA PRO A 23 -0.75 -12.36 -1.58
C PRO A 23 0.16 -11.99 -0.39
N ILE A 24 1.48 -12.11 -0.57
CA ILE A 24 2.47 -11.88 0.48
C ILE A 24 2.36 -10.49 1.13
N LEU A 25 1.97 -9.47 0.35
CA LEU A 25 1.75 -8.13 0.90
C LEU A 25 0.57 -8.08 1.86
N LEU A 26 -0.55 -8.71 1.52
CA LEU A 26 -1.71 -8.74 2.41
C LEU A 26 -1.38 -9.50 3.70
N ILE A 27 -0.54 -10.53 3.64
CA ILE A 27 -0.08 -11.24 4.84
C ILE A 27 0.70 -10.29 5.77
N ASN A 28 1.58 -9.44 5.23
CA ASN A 28 2.33 -8.47 6.03
C ASN A 28 1.42 -7.42 6.66
N GLU A 29 0.47 -6.86 5.89
CA GLU A 29 -0.48 -5.88 6.42
C GLU A 29 -1.41 -6.49 7.50
N LEU A 30 -1.90 -7.71 7.27
CA LEU A 30 -2.64 -8.46 8.29
C LEU A 30 -1.79 -8.77 9.52
N ALA A 31 -0.48 -9.01 9.35
CA ALA A 31 0.41 -9.23 10.48
C ALA A 31 0.57 -7.97 11.33
N GLU A 32 0.71 -6.80 10.72
CA GLU A 32 0.76 -5.51 11.44
C GLU A 32 -0.54 -5.23 12.20
N GLU A 33 -1.70 -5.44 11.57
CA GLU A 33 -2.97 -5.32 12.29
C GLU A 33 -3.16 -6.35 13.40
N ALA A 34 -2.62 -7.56 13.23
CA ALA A 34 -2.60 -8.56 14.29
C ALA A 34 -1.74 -8.10 15.48
N LEU A 35 -0.69 -7.29 15.28
CA LEU A 35 0.04 -6.66 16.38
C LEU A 35 -0.85 -5.66 17.13
N THR A 36 -1.64 -4.85 16.42
CA THR A 36 -2.61 -3.94 17.03
C THR A 36 -3.66 -4.71 17.85
N ALA A 37 -4.17 -5.83 17.31
CA ALA A 37 -5.08 -6.72 18.01
C ALA A 37 -4.45 -7.31 19.28
N LEU A 38 -3.21 -7.78 19.20
CA LEU A 38 -2.47 -8.32 20.35
C LEU A 38 -2.15 -7.26 21.39
N ALA A 39 -1.78 -6.05 20.97
CA ALA A 39 -1.57 -4.92 21.85
C ALA A 39 -2.85 -4.58 22.63
N CYS A 40 -4.01 -4.63 21.98
CA CYS A 40 -5.30 -4.46 22.64
C CYS A 40 -5.60 -5.54 23.69
N ILE A 41 -5.24 -6.80 23.41
CA ILE A 41 -5.41 -7.92 24.36
C ILE A 41 -4.53 -7.73 25.61
N VAL A 42 -3.31 -7.22 25.44
CA VAL A 42 -2.35 -7.03 26.53
C VAL A 42 -2.58 -5.71 27.28
N SER A 43 -3.08 -4.68 26.61
CA SER A 43 -3.33 -3.35 27.16
C SER A 43 -4.35 -3.39 28.30
N ASP A 44 -4.10 -2.63 29.36
CA ASP A 44 -5.06 -2.38 30.43
C ASP A 44 -6.08 -1.29 30.07
N HIS A 45 -5.77 -0.48 29.06
CA HIS A 45 -6.70 0.55 28.57
C HIS A 45 -7.65 -0.01 27.52
N PRO A 46 -8.97 0.27 27.65
CA PRO A 46 -9.96 -0.14 26.67
C PRO A 46 -9.75 0.58 25.34
N PRO A 47 -10.08 -0.06 24.21
CA PRO A 47 -10.04 0.59 22.92
C PRO A 47 -11.07 1.73 22.86
N PRO A 48 -10.80 2.79 22.07
CA PRO A 48 -11.74 3.89 21.90
C PRO A 48 -13.08 3.38 21.32
N PRO A 49 -14.21 4.03 21.67
CA PRO A 49 -15.53 3.61 21.22
C PRO A 49 -15.67 3.68 19.69
N PRO A 50 -16.55 2.86 19.10
CA PRO A 50 -16.73 2.71 17.65
C PRO A 50 -17.35 3.93 16.95
N SER A 51 -17.54 5.05 17.66
CA SER A 51 -18.24 6.24 17.19
C SER A 51 -17.54 6.98 16.04
N ASP A 52 -16.24 6.74 15.85
CA ASP A 52 -15.51 7.25 14.69
C ASP A 52 -15.32 6.10 13.69
N GLU A 53 -16.01 6.17 12.55
CA GLU A 53 -15.92 5.23 11.42
C GLU A 53 -14.46 5.07 10.90
N TYR A 54 -13.58 5.99 11.29
CA TYR A 54 -12.15 6.04 11.01
C TYR A 54 -11.25 5.36 12.06
N ASN A 55 -11.78 4.96 13.23
CA ASN A 55 -11.03 4.29 14.31
C ASN A 55 -11.12 2.75 14.25
N ASN A 56 -11.35 2.22 13.04
CA ASN A 56 -11.07 0.82 12.78
C ASN A 56 -9.55 0.66 12.83
N ASN A 57 -9.03 0.25 13.97
CA ASN A 57 -7.60 0.00 14.18
C ASN A 57 -7.14 -1.33 13.54
N ILE A 58 -8.09 -2.17 13.08
CA ILE A 58 -7.84 -3.47 12.44
C ILE A 58 -8.78 -3.76 11.24
N PRO A 59 -8.91 -2.86 10.24
CA PRO A 59 -9.91 -2.94 9.18
C PRO A 59 -9.69 -4.13 8.23
N LEU A 60 -8.45 -4.51 7.93
CA LEU A 60 -8.16 -5.67 7.08
C LEU A 60 -8.49 -6.97 7.79
N THR A 61 -8.21 -7.07 9.09
CA THR A 61 -8.55 -8.20 9.96
C THR A 61 -10.05 -8.33 10.05
N GLN A 62 -10.78 -7.23 10.22
CA GLN A 62 -12.24 -7.22 10.20
C GLN A 62 -12.77 -7.73 8.86
N ASN A 63 -12.26 -7.21 7.74
CA ASN A 63 -12.71 -7.63 6.42
C ASN A 63 -12.38 -9.12 6.16
N PHE A 64 -11.18 -9.54 6.52
CA PHE A 64 -10.70 -10.92 6.42
C PHE A 64 -11.50 -11.90 7.28
N MET A 65 -11.96 -11.43 8.44
CA MET A 65 -12.78 -12.17 9.39
C MET A 65 -14.28 -11.94 9.19
N LYS A 66 -14.70 -11.34 8.06
CA LYS A 66 -16.12 -11.05 7.74
C LYS A 66 -16.87 -10.30 8.86
N LYS A 67 -16.17 -9.38 9.54
CA LYS A 67 -16.63 -8.55 10.66
C LYS A 67 -16.97 -9.32 11.95
N GLU A 68 -16.60 -10.59 12.07
CA GLU A 68 -16.84 -11.38 13.29
C GLU A 68 -15.91 -11.00 14.45
N ILE A 69 -14.81 -10.30 14.16
CA ILE A 69 -13.81 -9.87 15.15
C ILE A 69 -13.74 -8.35 15.19
N SER A 70 -13.62 -7.77 16.38
CA SER A 70 -13.36 -6.34 16.59
C SER A 70 -12.42 -6.16 17.79
N LEU A 71 -11.77 -4.99 17.92
CA LEU A 71 -10.98 -4.71 19.13
C LEU A 71 -11.85 -4.75 20.40
N GLN A 72 -13.09 -4.27 20.33
CA GLN A 72 -14.02 -4.32 21.46
C GLN A 72 -14.30 -5.77 21.89
N PHE A 73 -14.53 -6.65 20.93
CA PHE A 73 -14.73 -8.08 21.20
C PHE A 73 -13.49 -8.72 21.80
N LEU A 74 -12.30 -8.41 21.26
CA LEU A 74 -11.04 -8.94 21.77
C LEU A 74 -10.74 -8.45 23.19
N TYR A 75 -10.98 -7.17 23.47
CA TYR A 75 -10.79 -6.59 24.80
C TYR A 75 -11.79 -7.18 25.82
N ALA A 76 -13.05 -7.35 25.43
CA ALA A 76 -14.07 -7.98 26.27
C ALA A 76 -13.69 -9.43 26.65
N ASN A 77 -12.96 -10.13 25.78
CA ASN A 77 -12.49 -11.51 25.99
C ASN A 77 -10.98 -11.59 26.28
N ARG A 78 -10.35 -10.50 26.74
CA ARG A 78 -8.88 -10.36 26.75
C ARG A 78 -8.17 -11.45 27.54
N HIS A 79 -8.73 -11.92 28.65
CA HIS A 79 -8.11 -12.95 29.49
C HIS A 79 -7.95 -14.27 28.72
N THR A 80 -9.07 -14.78 28.19
CA THR A 80 -9.09 -16.00 27.36
C THR A 80 -8.20 -15.85 26.13
N ALA A 81 -8.20 -14.66 25.52
CA ALA A 81 -7.37 -14.38 24.35
C ALA A 81 -5.88 -14.40 24.69
N PHE A 82 -5.48 -13.74 25.76
CA PHE A 82 -4.11 -13.69 26.22
C PHE A 82 -3.56 -15.09 26.53
N GLU A 83 -4.29 -15.86 27.34
CA GLU A 83 -3.88 -17.22 27.71
C GLU A 83 -3.81 -18.16 26.50
N GLY A 84 -4.83 -18.12 25.65
CA GLY A 84 -4.91 -18.97 24.46
C GLY A 84 -3.79 -18.68 23.45
N VAL A 85 -3.51 -17.40 23.19
CA VAL A 85 -2.41 -16.97 22.32
C VAL A 85 -1.05 -17.34 22.91
N ALA A 86 -0.85 -17.09 24.22
CA ALA A 86 0.41 -17.42 24.90
C ALA A 86 0.70 -18.93 24.86
N LYS A 87 -0.33 -19.76 25.06
CA LYS A 87 -0.21 -21.22 24.97
C LYS A 87 0.23 -21.67 23.59
N ILE A 88 -0.42 -21.18 22.52
CA ILE A 88 -0.06 -21.53 21.14
C ILE A 88 1.33 -21.03 20.78
N ARG A 89 1.70 -19.82 21.21
CA ARG A 89 3.04 -19.29 21.02
C ARG A 89 4.09 -20.26 21.57
N ASN A 90 3.90 -20.73 22.80
CA ASN A 90 4.85 -21.57 23.51
C ASN A 90 4.88 -23.02 23.02
N GLU A 91 3.72 -23.61 22.76
CA GLU A 91 3.61 -25.03 22.39
C GLU A 91 3.83 -25.27 20.89
N VAL A 92 3.45 -24.31 20.04
CA VAL A 92 3.44 -24.48 18.59
C VAL A 92 4.47 -23.57 17.94
N CYS A 93 4.33 -22.26 18.07
CA CYS A 93 5.12 -21.32 17.28
C CYS A 93 6.61 -21.36 17.62
N PHE A 94 6.98 -21.37 18.90
CA PHE A 94 8.39 -21.44 19.31
C PHE A 94 9.04 -22.76 18.92
N ARG A 95 8.28 -23.86 18.89
CA ARG A 95 8.83 -25.17 18.50
C ARG A 95 8.98 -25.30 16.99
N ALA A 96 7.93 -24.95 16.25
CA ALA A 96 7.87 -25.13 14.80
C ALA A 96 8.73 -24.11 14.02
N MET A 97 8.95 -22.92 14.58
CA MET A 97 9.68 -21.84 13.91
C MET A 97 10.98 -21.47 14.64
N LYS A 98 11.48 -22.33 15.54
CA LYS A 98 12.71 -22.05 16.30
C LYS A 98 13.87 -21.73 15.36
N ASP A 99 14.10 -22.61 14.40
CA ASP A 99 15.26 -22.54 13.51
C ASP A 99 15.16 -21.34 12.56
N ILE A 100 13.95 -21.06 12.07
CA ILE A 100 13.65 -19.89 11.24
C ILE A 100 13.89 -18.59 12.02
N MET A 101 13.46 -18.54 13.29
CA MET A 101 13.63 -17.36 14.14
C MET A 101 15.11 -17.12 14.47
N ILE A 102 15.87 -18.19 14.78
CA ILE A 102 17.31 -18.10 15.03
C ILE A 102 18.06 -17.63 13.78
N GLN A 103 17.75 -18.18 12.61
CA GLN A 103 18.36 -17.75 11.34
C GLN A 103 18.05 -16.28 11.02
N ALA A 104 16.81 -15.83 11.22
CA ALA A 104 16.43 -14.44 11.00
C ALA A 104 17.18 -13.45 11.92
N ILE A 105 17.37 -13.81 13.19
CA ILE A 105 18.15 -13.01 14.16
C ILE A 105 19.62 -12.95 13.74
N SER A 106 20.21 -14.09 13.35
CA SER A 106 21.60 -14.16 12.90
C SER A 106 21.84 -13.36 11.61
N HIS A 107 20.90 -13.39 10.66
CA HIS A 107 21.01 -12.65 9.41
C HIS A 107 20.84 -11.14 9.60
N ARG A 108 20.00 -10.71 10.56
CA ARG A 108 19.83 -9.29 10.90
C ARG A 108 21.12 -8.66 11.41
N GLN A 109 21.94 -9.40 12.18
CA GLN A 109 23.24 -8.92 12.65
C GLN A 109 24.26 -8.72 11.51
N ILE A 110 24.25 -9.60 10.49
CA ILE A 110 25.11 -9.50 9.31
C ILE A 110 24.69 -8.31 8.43
N SER A 111 23.38 -8.10 8.24
CA SER A 111 22.87 -6.96 7.46
C SER A 111 23.06 -5.60 8.14
N THR A 112 22.98 -5.51 9.47
CA THR A 112 23.31 -4.27 10.19
C THR A 112 24.81 -3.97 10.22
N ALA A 113 25.66 -5.01 10.25
CA ALA A 113 27.11 -4.83 10.13
C ALA A 113 27.51 -4.40 8.70
N ALA A 114 26.92 -4.98 7.65
CA ALA A 114 27.19 -4.58 6.26
C ALA A 114 26.73 -3.13 5.96
N ALA A 115 25.63 -2.67 6.56
CA ALA A 115 25.17 -1.29 6.44
C ALA A 115 26.11 -0.27 7.14
N ALA A 116 26.82 -0.69 8.20
CA ALA A 116 27.78 0.18 8.91
C ALA A 116 29.14 0.29 8.18
N VAL A 117 29.50 -0.69 7.34
CA VAL A 117 30.80 -0.70 6.62
C VAL A 117 30.71 0.00 5.24
N THR A 118 29.51 0.36 4.78
CA THR A 118 29.29 0.98 3.44
C THR A 118 28.82 2.44 3.50
N ALA A 119 29.18 3.19 4.56
CA ALA A 119 29.05 4.65 4.55
C ALA A 119 30.27 5.24 3.82
N PRO A 120 30.12 5.88 2.64
CA PRO A 120 31.24 6.59 2.01
C PRO A 120 31.64 7.79 2.88
N PRO A 121 32.94 8.17 2.92
CA PRO A 121 33.37 9.38 3.62
C PRO A 121 32.66 10.61 3.02
N PRO A 122 32.37 11.65 3.83
CA PRO A 122 31.71 12.86 3.32
C PRO A 122 32.59 13.51 2.24
N PRO A 123 32.04 13.84 1.06
CA PRO A 123 32.80 14.54 0.03
C PRO A 123 33.08 15.99 0.45
N PRO A 124 34.23 16.57 0.04
CA PRO A 124 34.51 17.99 0.23
C PRO A 124 33.51 18.84 -0.57
N SER A 125 33.08 19.94 0.05
CA SER A 125 32.19 20.94 -0.53
C SER A 125 32.67 21.38 -1.92
N GLY A 126 31.93 20.99 -2.96
CA GLY A 126 32.28 21.29 -4.34
C GLY A 126 31.15 20.94 -5.29
N VAL A 127 30.56 22.00 -5.84
CA VAL A 127 29.54 22.09 -6.89
C VAL A 127 29.63 21.02 -7.99
N GLY A 128 28.50 20.39 -8.33
CA GLY A 128 28.32 19.61 -9.56
C GLY A 128 27.09 18.70 -9.53
N ASP A 129 26.00 19.11 -10.20
CA ASP A 129 24.78 18.31 -10.40
C ASP A 129 25.09 16.92 -10.98
N LEU A 130 24.87 15.86 -10.20
CA LEU A 130 24.63 14.52 -10.74
C LEU A 130 23.14 14.23 -10.67
N GLN A 131 22.41 14.67 -11.69
CA GLN A 131 21.07 14.18 -11.95
C GLN A 131 21.19 12.76 -12.51
N THR A 132 21.05 11.76 -11.63
CA THR A 132 20.96 10.35 -12.02
C THR A 132 19.71 10.17 -12.87
N GLN A 133 19.92 10.14 -14.19
CA GLN A 133 18.87 9.90 -15.17
C GLN A 133 18.31 8.49 -14.91
N GLY A 134 17.08 8.44 -14.40
CA GLY A 134 16.48 7.22 -13.85
C GLY A 134 16.32 6.11 -14.88
N TYR A 135 16.76 4.91 -14.53
CA TYR A 135 16.63 3.71 -15.37
C TYR A 135 15.19 3.49 -15.88
N PRO A 136 15.00 3.06 -17.15
CA PRO A 136 13.68 2.82 -17.73
C PRO A 136 12.93 1.72 -16.98
N VAL A 137 11.78 2.09 -16.43
CA VAL A 137 10.81 1.14 -15.86
C VAL A 137 9.95 0.64 -17.01
N HIS A 138 9.89 -0.68 -17.21
CA HIS A 138 9.10 -1.31 -18.26
C HIS A 138 7.71 -1.72 -17.76
N GLU A 139 6.75 -1.85 -18.68
CA GLU A 139 5.37 -2.24 -18.36
C GLU A 139 5.31 -3.54 -17.55
N TRP A 140 6.08 -4.55 -17.96
CA TRP A 140 6.10 -5.85 -17.31
C TRP A 140 6.54 -5.76 -15.85
N GLU A 141 7.53 -4.91 -15.53
CA GLU A 141 8.02 -4.72 -14.15
C GLU A 141 6.91 -4.16 -13.25
N VAL A 142 6.16 -3.20 -13.78
CA VAL A 142 5.07 -2.56 -13.05
C VAL A 142 3.88 -3.51 -12.90
N ARG A 143 3.52 -4.22 -13.98
CA ARG A 143 2.43 -5.19 -13.99
C ARG A 143 2.72 -6.35 -13.05
N GLU A 144 3.93 -6.89 -13.07
CA GLU A 144 4.36 -7.95 -12.16
C GLU A 144 4.35 -7.47 -10.71
N PHE A 145 4.85 -6.26 -10.44
CA PHE A 145 4.80 -5.69 -9.10
C PHE A 145 3.37 -5.60 -8.58
N PHE A 146 2.45 -4.98 -9.32
CA PHE A 146 1.07 -4.84 -8.85
C PHE A 146 0.32 -6.17 -8.79
N ASN A 147 0.55 -7.08 -9.74
CA ASN A 147 -0.13 -8.37 -9.74
C ASN A 147 0.36 -9.31 -8.64
N THR A 148 1.67 -9.31 -8.35
CA THR A 148 2.26 -10.08 -7.24
C THR A 148 1.78 -9.56 -5.89
N ASN A 149 1.58 -8.25 -5.80
CA ASN A 149 1.28 -7.56 -4.55
C ASN A 149 -0.22 -7.48 -4.22
N TYR A 150 -1.06 -7.30 -5.24
CA TYR A 150 -2.50 -7.04 -5.09
C TYR A 150 -3.38 -8.05 -5.85
N GLY A 151 -2.80 -9.08 -6.47
CA GLY A 151 -3.51 -10.03 -7.33
C GLY A 151 -3.79 -9.49 -8.74
N ASP A 152 -4.53 -10.22 -9.56
CA ASP A 152 -4.90 -9.83 -10.93
C ASP A 152 -5.90 -8.65 -10.95
N CYS A 153 -5.39 -7.46 -10.64
CA CYS A 153 -6.17 -6.26 -10.38
C CYS A 153 -6.08 -5.22 -11.49
N ILE A 154 -5.17 -5.38 -12.45
CA ILE A 154 -5.00 -4.46 -13.58
C ILE A 154 -5.97 -4.83 -14.70
N GLU A 155 -6.80 -3.88 -15.11
CA GLU A 155 -7.69 -3.98 -16.28
C GLU A 155 -7.00 -3.46 -17.54
N ASN A 156 -6.34 -2.30 -17.43
CA ASN A 156 -5.63 -1.68 -18.54
C ASN A 156 -4.32 -1.04 -18.06
N PHE A 157 -3.30 -1.08 -18.90
CA PHE A 157 -1.99 -0.49 -18.64
C PHE A 157 -1.53 0.24 -19.90
N GLN A 158 -1.17 1.51 -19.76
CA GLN A 158 -0.75 2.34 -20.88
C GLN A 158 0.48 3.15 -20.46
N MET A 159 1.62 2.93 -21.11
CA MET A 159 2.77 3.82 -20.99
C MET A 159 2.57 5.09 -21.83
N GLN A 160 3.23 6.18 -21.43
CA GLN A 160 3.37 7.35 -22.29
C GLN A 160 3.92 6.91 -23.65
N GLU A 161 3.27 7.37 -24.71
CA GLU A 161 3.78 7.20 -26.08
C GLU A 161 4.94 8.19 -26.28
N VAL A 162 6.11 7.64 -26.60
CA VAL A 162 7.37 8.36 -26.78
C VAL A 162 8.04 7.86 -28.05
N GLU A 163 8.72 8.76 -28.74
CA GLU A 163 9.59 8.42 -29.89
C GLU A 163 10.64 7.39 -29.47
N ALA A 164 11.18 6.60 -30.42
CA ALA A 164 12.06 5.46 -30.13
C ALA A 164 13.34 5.79 -29.31
N ASN A 165 13.69 7.08 -29.19
CA ASN A 165 14.82 7.57 -28.40
C ASN A 165 14.42 8.25 -27.06
N GLU A 166 13.14 8.29 -26.72
CA GLU A 166 12.63 8.91 -25.49
C GLU A 166 12.09 7.88 -24.51
N GLN A 167 12.23 8.18 -23.21
CA GLN A 167 11.78 7.31 -22.13
C GLN A 167 10.40 7.74 -21.63
N ALA A 168 9.47 6.80 -21.52
CA ALA A 168 8.16 7.05 -20.93
C ALA A 168 8.30 7.49 -19.46
N LEU A 169 7.92 8.73 -19.15
CA LEU A 169 8.03 9.30 -17.81
C LEU A 169 6.81 9.00 -16.94
N PHE A 170 5.70 8.60 -17.56
CA PHE A 170 4.48 8.24 -16.87
C PHE A 170 3.81 7.01 -17.47
N ALA A 171 3.10 6.27 -16.62
CA ALA A 171 2.18 5.23 -17.03
C ALA A 171 0.81 5.50 -16.41
N ARG A 172 -0.24 5.09 -17.13
CA ARG A 172 -1.63 5.06 -16.69
C ARG A 172 -2.02 3.61 -16.46
N ILE A 173 -2.55 3.36 -15.27
CA ILE A 173 -3.03 2.03 -14.89
C ILE A 173 -4.50 2.18 -14.53
N VAL A 174 -5.34 1.32 -15.11
CA VAL A 174 -6.75 1.17 -14.77
C VAL A 174 -6.88 -0.13 -13.99
N PHE A 175 -7.45 -0.04 -12.79
CA PHE A 175 -7.68 -1.19 -11.93
C PHE A 175 -9.13 -1.65 -12.06
N LYS A 176 -9.35 -2.97 -12.03
CA LYS A 176 -10.67 -3.60 -12.13
C LYS A 176 -11.62 -3.16 -11.00
N PHE A 177 -11.07 -2.86 -9.83
CA PHE A 177 -11.83 -2.49 -8.64
C PHE A 177 -11.36 -1.13 -8.09
N PRO A 178 -12.27 -0.17 -7.81
CA PRO A 178 -11.92 1.11 -7.22
C PRO A 178 -11.23 0.98 -5.87
N SER A 179 -11.64 -0.01 -5.06
CA SER A 179 -11.07 -0.31 -3.74
C SER A 179 -9.58 -0.65 -3.81
N THR A 180 -9.09 -1.15 -4.94
CA THR A 180 -7.66 -1.41 -5.15
C THR A 180 -6.87 -0.10 -5.16
N ILE A 181 -7.43 0.98 -5.69
CA ILE A 181 -6.76 2.31 -5.70
C ILE A 181 -6.60 2.81 -4.26
N ASP A 182 -7.63 2.68 -3.44
CA ASP A 182 -7.59 3.10 -2.03
C ASP A 182 -6.58 2.27 -1.23
N LEU A 183 -6.48 0.96 -1.52
CA LEU A 183 -5.51 0.06 -0.91
C LEU A 183 -4.07 0.39 -1.34
N ILE A 184 -3.85 0.62 -2.63
CA ILE A 184 -2.54 1.01 -3.19
C ILE A 184 -2.11 2.35 -2.60
N LEU A 185 -3.01 3.33 -2.53
CA LEU A 185 -2.69 4.66 -2.04
C LEU A 185 -2.77 4.79 -0.52
N ARG A 186 -3.27 3.80 0.22
CA ARG A 186 -3.46 3.82 1.69
C ARG A 186 -4.10 5.14 2.18
N GLY A 187 -5.06 5.66 1.42
CA GLY A 187 -5.71 6.96 1.69
C GLY A 187 -4.84 8.21 1.47
N GLN A 188 -3.62 8.07 0.97
CA GLN A 188 -2.72 9.18 0.66
C GLN A 188 -2.92 9.72 -0.76
N PRO A 189 -2.72 11.03 -1.02
CA PRO A 189 -2.89 11.61 -2.36
C PRO A 189 -1.82 11.13 -3.36
N ARG A 190 -0.66 10.71 -2.86
CA ARG A 190 0.48 10.24 -3.65
C ARG A 190 1.27 9.23 -2.83
N MET A 191 1.77 8.18 -3.49
CA MET A 191 2.59 7.15 -2.84
C MET A 191 3.86 6.85 -3.63
N LYS A 192 4.97 6.61 -2.93
CA LYS A 192 6.25 6.20 -3.50
C LYS A 192 6.36 4.68 -3.44
N PHE A 193 6.63 4.04 -4.57
CA PHE A 193 6.98 2.62 -4.64
C PHE A 193 8.41 2.44 -5.12
N THR A 194 9.02 1.33 -4.71
CA THR A 194 10.33 0.91 -5.19
C THR A 194 10.15 -0.38 -5.99
N ILE A 195 10.33 -0.31 -7.30
CA ILE A 195 10.21 -1.45 -8.23
C ILE A 195 11.60 -1.71 -8.81
N ASN A 196 12.17 -2.89 -8.56
CA ASN A 196 13.53 -3.27 -9.02
C ASN A 196 14.61 -2.22 -8.69
N GLY A 197 14.54 -1.62 -7.50
CA GLY A 197 15.46 -0.54 -7.07
C GLY A 197 15.15 0.84 -7.65
N LYS A 198 14.15 0.97 -8.53
CA LYS A 198 13.70 2.22 -9.16
C LYS A 198 12.56 2.83 -8.35
N HIS A 199 12.61 4.15 -8.14
CA HIS A 199 11.57 4.85 -7.41
C HIS A 199 10.50 5.39 -8.35
N ILE A 200 9.28 4.89 -8.20
CA ILE A 200 8.12 5.41 -8.91
C ILE A 200 7.17 6.11 -7.94
N TRP A 201 6.39 7.04 -8.46
CA TRP A 201 5.34 7.71 -7.70
C TRP A 201 3.98 7.44 -8.34
N ALA A 202 3.04 6.95 -7.55
CA ALA A 202 1.65 6.79 -7.96
C ALA A 202 0.78 7.90 -7.35
N ARG A 203 -0.24 8.32 -8.08
CA ARG A 203 -1.27 9.26 -7.62
C ARG A 203 -2.58 8.96 -8.32
N LYS A 204 -3.70 9.41 -7.75
CA LYS A 204 -5.00 9.32 -8.42
C LYS A 204 -4.96 10.09 -9.74
N PHE A 205 -5.51 9.50 -10.80
CA PHE A 205 -5.53 10.11 -12.12
C PHE A 205 -6.46 11.34 -12.11
N ILE A 206 -5.97 12.47 -12.63
CA ILE A 206 -6.76 13.69 -12.83
C ILE A 206 -7.00 13.81 -14.35
N PRO A 207 -8.26 13.65 -14.82
CA PRO A 207 -8.57 13.95 -16.21
C PRO A 207 -8.25 15.42 -16.49
N LYS A 208 -7.45 15.70 -17.52
CA LYS A 208 -7.35 17.07 -18.03
C LYS A 208 -8.75 17.46 -18.52
N GLN A 209 -9.37 18.48 -17.90
CA GLN A 209 -10.55 19.09 -18.48
C GLN A 209 -10.19 19.55 -19.89
N ARG A 210 -11.03 19.20 -20.87
CA ARG A 210 -11.00 19.86 -22.17
C ARG A 210 -11.31 21.33 -21.88
N SER A 211 -10.30 22.19 -21.99
CA SER A 211 -10.52 23.63 -22.04
C SER A 211 -11.56 23.89 -23.13
N SER A 212 -12.72 24.42 -22.73
CA SER A 212 -13.73 24.91 -23.67
C SER A 212 -13.04 25.86 -24.67
N PRO A 213 -13.38 25.81 -25.98
CA PRO A 213 -12.85 26.76 -26.92
C PRO A 213 -13.12 28.19 -26.42
N PRO A 214 -12.18 29.13 -26.58
CA PRO A 214 -12.40 30.51 -26.20
C PRO A 214 -13.68 31.04 -26.89
N PRO A 215 -14.46 31.90 -26.22
CA PRO A 215 -15.64 32.49 -26.85
C PRO A 215 -15.23 33.20 -28.15
N PRO A 216 -16.06 33.14 -29.20
CA PRO A 216 -15.77 33.83 -30.44
C PRO A 216 -15.61 35.34 -30.18
N PRO A 217 -14.71 36.02 -30.90
CA PRO A 217 -14.55 37.47 -30.76
C PRO A 217 -15.88 38.18 -31.05
N PRO A 218 -16.18 39.30 -30.35
CA PRO A 218 -17.41 40.05 -30.61
C PRO A 218 -17.44 40.51 -32.06
N SER A 219 -18.56 40.25 -32.74
CA SER A 219 -18.81 40.66 -34.12
C SER A 219 -18.62 42.17 -34.29
N PRO A 220 -18.02 42.63 -35.41
CA PRO A 220 -17.81 44.05 -35.66
C PRO A 220 -19.16 44.79 -35.74
N PRO A 221 -19.21 46.07 -35.31
CA PRO A 221 -20.43 46.86 -35.40
C PRO A 221 -20.87 47.00 -36.87
N PRO A 222 -22.18 47.08 -37.14
CA PRO A 222 -22.68 47.26 -38.50
C PRO A 222 -22.11 48.56 -39.08
N SER A 223 -21.45 48.44 -40.25
CA SER A 223 -21.00 49.60 -41.02
C SER A 223 -22.18 50.54 -41.23
N ALA A 224 -22.01 51.79 -40.82
CA ALA A 224 -22.96 52.85 -41.07
C ALA A 224 -23.28 52.89 -42.57
N VAL A 225 -24.54 52.61 -42.90
CA VAL A 225 -25.09 52.83 -44.23
C VAL A 225 -24.99 54.33 -44.50
N ALA A 226 -24.15 54.71 -45.46
CA ALA A 226 -24.10 56.07 -45.96
C ALA A 226 -25.47 56.41 -46.61
N PRO A 227 -26.03 57.60 -46.35
CA PRO A 227 -27.27 58.01 -47.00
C PRO A 227 -27.03 58.25 -48.50
N PRO A 228 -28.01 57.97 -49.37
CA PRO A 228 -27.90 58.26 -50.79
C PRO A 228 -27.82 59.77 -51.01
N THR A 229 -26.83 60.20 -51.79
CA THR A 229 -26.74 61.54 -52.38
C THR A 229 -27.85 61.69 -53.41
N SER A 230 -28.75 62.65 -53.17
CA SER A 230 -29.63 63.24 -54.20
C SER A 230 -28.86 64.20 -55.10
#